data_AF-A0A5N6E3Z9-F1
#
_entry.id   AF-A0A5N6E3Z9-F1
#
_cell.length_a   1.000
_cell.length_b   1.000
_cell.length_c   1.000
_cell.angle_alpha   90.00
_cell.angle_beta   90.00
_cell.angle_gamma   90.00
#
_symmetry.space_group_name_H-M   'P 1'
#
loop_
_entity.id
_entity.type
_entity.pdbx_description
1 polymer ?
#
loop_
_entity_poly.entity_id
_entity_poly.type
_entity_poly.pdbx_seq_one_letter_code
_entity_poly.pdbx_strand_id
1 'polypeptide(L)'
;MVDRFGYEGSDLERQQMTIDICSDLLKAGGYMTREALDWRHQENTYDPLYYCLRGDGRRNDDLFEDFSFRLIWRIAHEKGLQDIDLPEDLQPLVYKSRKLIKAQLRRGVNFHRRIKTYTRWGDGLALILESGHAPTEGALIAACEANCEESVKILVNDQRCFIGEEELEVASFHPNQAIVDLIVSEFIHRRRRLQALAEAHLPRDVQDQLRIETRSLLNVHAYEVYTLLAANSVDLGGLLERHRWSVFDCIGVNLDLADRLWSAGFRGMDETDDDNETCLTKIWRKTPPCDLEVFLQKVRWLISKGADVYHQKPSGSVLHDIGNSVGSILYLMKEEEGCSSKIHSLSEPSKALLRTVLSNKTRDDCDCACSRNGCSPLTTLLSGLLPTRTDHETEAKLIRLLATLLSVVLFHSKPEPEPDEHFKRHLSVVILRFTTFKILDITHTCSHEYRKIKPEEIEEIQDEEKLSIFDLERLLAQFLEELDVHGLQLPSYITGLWRRNMDSFLSAPRPHSVKEITQILESGVILDGYETRGRKFSSS
;
A
#
# COMPACT_ATOMS: atom_id res chain seq x y z
N MET A 1 -7.02 -9.27 24.43
CA MET A 1 -7.10 -9.31 22.95
C MET A 1 -7.12 -10.78 22.58
N VAL A 2 -8.27 -11.29 22.18
CA VAL A 2 -8.47 -12.71 21.82
C VAL A 2 -7.89 -12.91 20.42
N ASP A 3 -6.99 -13.86 20.20
CA ASP A 3 -6.57 -14.20 18.83
C ASP A 3 -7.65 -14.98 18.08
N ARG A 4 -7.41 -15.28 16.79
CA ARG A 4 -8.33 -16.07 15.95
C ARG A 4 -8.55 -17.50 16.47
N PHE A 5 -7.83 -17.95 17.50
CA PHE A 5 -7.98 -19.25 18.15
C PHE A 5 -8.67 -19.16 19.52
N GLY A 6 -9.16 -17.98 19.92
CA GLY A 6 -9.88 -17.82 21.18
C GLY A 6 -8.97 -17.64 22.39
N TYR A 7 -7.65 -17.41 22.21
CA TYR A 7 -6.71 -17.39 23.32
C TYR A 7 -6.43 -15.96 23.82
N GLU A 8 -6.71 -15.69 25.10
CA GLU A 8 -6.42 -14.43 25.81
C GLU A 8 -5.13 -14.52 26.65
N GLY A 9 -4.05 -15.04 26.07
CA GLY A 9 -2.74 -15.10 26.74
C GLY A 9 -1.84 -13.93 26.37
N SER A 10 -0.93 -13.54 27.28
CA SER A 10 0.21 -12.68 26.93
C SER A 10 1.18 -13.42 25.99
N ASP A 11 1.94 -12.72 25.14
CA ASP A 11 2.91 -13.38 24.24
C ASP A 11 3.95 -14.22 24.99
N LEU A 12 4.30 -13.84 26.21
CA LEU A 12 5.14 -14.62 27.11
C LEU A 12 4.53 -15.98 27.46
N GLU A 13 3.22 -16.06 27.68
CA GLU A 13 2.51 -17.32 27.96
C GLU A 13 2.45 -18.21 26.70
N ARG A 14 2.23 -17.61 25.52
CA ARG A 14 2.27 -18.35 24.24
C ARG A 14 3.65 -18.90 23.95
N GLN A 15 4.70 -18.09 24.18
CA GLN A 15 6.08 -18.53 24.05
C GLN A 15 6.39 -19.66 25.03
N GLN A 16 6.00 -19.54 26.30
CA GLN A 16 6.22 -20.59 27.29
C GLN A 16 5.48 -21.88 26.94
N MET A 17 4.22 -21.80 26.52
CA MET A 17 3.46 -22.95 26.04
C MET A 17 4.14 -23.63 24.86
N THR A 18 4.66 -22.84 23.90
CA THR A 18 5.41 -23.38 22.76
C THR A 18 6.69 -24.08 23.22
N ILE A 19 7.43 -23.48 24.15
CA ILE A 19 8.64 -24.10 24.77
C ILE A 19 8.29 -25.42 25.43
N ASP A 20 7.20 -25.45 26.20
CA ASP A 20 6.78 -26.63 26.95
C ASP A 20 6.36 -27.76 25.98
N ILE A 21 5.57 -27.45 24.94
CA ILE A 21 5.19 -28.39 23.87
C ILE A 21 6.44 -28.93 23.16
N CYS A 22 7.35 -28.06 22.73
CA CYS A 22 8.58 -28.48 22.05
C CYS A 22 9.46 -29.33 22.97
N SER A 23 9.59 -28.96 24.24
CA SER A 23 10.32 -29.71 25.26
C SER A 23 9.72 -31.11 25.46
N ASP A 24 8.40 -31.21 25.55
CA ASP A 24 7.72 -32.49 25.77
C ASP A 24 7.82 -33.41 24.54
N LEU A 25 7.73 -32.85 23.34
CA LEU A 25 7.98 -33.58 22.09
C LEU A 25 9.41 -34.13 22.03
N LEU A 26 10.42 -33.32 22.40
CA LEU A 26 11.81 -33.78 22.45
C LEU A 26 12.01 -34.88 23.50
N LYS A 27 11.46 -34.72 24.72
CA LYS A 27 11.52 -35.74 25.77
C LYS A 27 10.83 -37.05 25.40
N ALA A 28 9.80 -36.99 24.55
CA ALA A 28 9.11 -38.17 24.02
C ALA A 28 9.89 -38.90 22.90
N GLY A 29 11.13 -38.47 22.61
CA GLY A 29 11.97 -39.04 21.56
C GLY A 29 11.76 -38.40 20.17
N GLY A 30 11.04 -37.27 20.11
CA GLY A 30 11.00 -36.43 18.91
C GLY A 30 12.32 -35.71 18.67
N TYR A 31 12.52 -35.22 17.45
CA TYR A 31 13.70 -34.43 17.08
C TYR A 31 13.25 -33.21 16.27
N MET A 32 13.98 -32.10 16.41
CA MET A 32 13.76 -30.93 15.54
C MET A 32 14.43 -31.16 14.20
N THR A 33 13.66 -31.10 13.11
CA THR A 33 14.22 -31.18 11.76
C THR A 33 14.80 -29.84 11.33
N ARG A 34 15.62 -29.84 10.28
CA ARG A 34 16.17 -28.62 9.69
C ARG A 34 15.08 -27.61 9.31
N GLU A 35 13.93 -28.11 8.86
CA GLU A 35 12.76 -27.33 8.44
C GLU A 35 12.08 -26.64 9.62
N ALA A 36 12.18 -27.21 10.83
CA ALA A 36 11.66 -26.60 12.05
C ALA A 36 12.58 -25.48 12.59
N LEU A 37 13.88 -25.51 12.26
CA LEU A 37 14.88 -24.59 12.83
C LEU A 37 15.01 -23.26 12.05
N ASP A 38 14.75 -23.26 10.75
CA ASP A 38 14.86 -22.06 9.91
C ASP A 38 13.91 -22.14 8.71
N TRP A 39 12.69 -21.64 8.92
CA TRP A 39 11.62 -21.63 7.90
C TRP A 39 12.03 -20.92 6.61
N ARG A 40 13.03 -20.02 6.68
CA ARG A 40 13.59 -19.26 5.54
C ARG A 40 14.35 -20.13 4.51
N HIS A 41 14.54 -21.43 4.76
CA HIS A 41 15.10 -22.37 3.78
C HIS A 41 14.04 -23.14 2.98
N GLN A 42 12.74 -22.86 3.14
CA GLN A 42 11.74 -23.40 2.24
C GLN A 42 11.84 -22.70 0.88
N GLU A 43 12.05 -23.45 -0.20
CA GLU A 43 12.00 -22.95 -1.59
C GLU A 43 10.60 -22.46 -1.99
N ASN A 44 9.58 -22.70 -1.17
CA ASN A 44 8.24 -22.14 -1.36
C ASN A 44 8.15 -20.72 -0.77
N THR A 45 8.52 -19.75 -1.61
CA THR A 45 7.93 -18.40 -1.79
C THR A 45 6.87 -17.98 -0.75
N TYR A 46 7.28 -17.73 0.50
CA TYR A 46 6.50 -16.89 1.40
C TYR A 46 7.08 -15.48 1.32
N ASP A 47 6.33 -14.61 0.66
CA ASP A 47 6.71 -13.26 0.29
C ASP A 47 6.72 -12.34 1.53
N PRO A 48 7.83 -11.66 1.86
CA PRO A 48 7.86 -10.60 2.86
C PRO A 48 6.77 -9.53 2.63
N LEU A 49 6.35 -9.30 1.37
CA LEU A 49 5.20 -8.44 1.05
C LEU A 49 3.91 -8.92 1.73
N TYR A 50 3.74 -10.21 2.03
CA TYR A 50 2.58 -10.73 2.76
C TYR A 50 2.48 -10.16 4.18
N TYR A 51 3.63 -9.82 4.80
CA TYR A 51 3.67 -9.20 6.12
C TYR A 51 3.68 -7.67 6.05
N CYS A 52 4.21 -7.06 4.98
CA CYS A 52 4.08 -5.63 4.74
C CYS A 52 2.66 -5.23 4.28
N LEU A 53 1.90 -6.15 3.68
CA LEU A 53 0.57 -5.93 3.09
C LEU A 53 -0.53 -6.77 3.75
N ARG A 54 -0.47 -6.98 5.07
CA ARG A 54 -1.70 -7.42 5.76
C ARG A 54 -2.76 -6.34 5.56
N GLY A 55 -3.77 -6.63 4.74
CA GLY A 55 -4.87 -5.71 4.42
C GLY A 55 -5.75 -5.32 5.61
N ASP A 56 -5.41 -5.74 6.84
CA ASP A 56 -6.12 -5.41 8.08
C ASP A 56 -5.54 -4.20 8.81
N GLY A 57 -4.58 -3.48 8.24
CA GLY A 57 -4.12 -2.21 8.81
C GLY A 57 -3.16 -2.34 9.99
N ARG A 58 -2.94 -3.55 10.52
CA ARG A 58 -2.18 -3.75 11.75
C ARG A 58 -0.70 -3.90 11.42
N ARG A 59 0.13 -3.04 12.03
CA ARG A 59 1.56 -3.31 12.18
C ARG A 59 1.70 -4.62 12.95
N ASN A 60 2.32 -5.62 12.33
CA ASN A 60 2.85 -6.74 13.12
C ASN A 60 4.09 -6.19 13.83
N ASP A 61 3.99 -5.86 15.11
CA ASP A 61 5.19 -5.58 15.92
C ASP A 61 6.12 -6.83 15.97
N ASP A 62 5.59 -8.00 15.60
CA ASP A 62 6.29 -9.28 15.48
C ASP A 62 6.93 -9.54 14.09
N LEU A 63 6.84 -8.60 13.13
CA LEU A 63 7.33 -8.77 11.74
C LEU A 63 8.79 -9.24 11.65
N PHE A 64 9.59 -8.88 12.65
CA PHE A 64 11.02 -9.13 12.69
C PHE A 64 11.41 -10.23 13.69
N GLU A 65 10.50 -10.65 14.58
CA GLU A 65 10.82 -11.67 15.57
C GLU A 65 10.68 -13.07 14.98
N ASP A 66 11.73 -13.56 14.33
CA ASP A 66 11.84 -15.00 14.08
C ASP A 66 12.12 -15.72 15.40
N PHE A 67 11.02 -16.23 15.96
CA PHE A 67 11.00 -16.97 17.20
C PHE A 67 11.73 -18.31 17.12
N SER A 68 12.00 -18.89 15.94
CA SER A 68 12.56 -20.24 15.84
C SER A 68 13.89 -20.36 16.57
N PHE A 69 14.87 -19.49 16.28
CA PHE A 69 16.16 -19.53 16.98
C PHE A 69 16.10 -19.06 18.43
N ARG A 70 15.24 -18.09 18.76
CA ARG A 70 15.06 -17.67 20.16
C ARG A 70 14.46 -18.80 20.99
N LEU A 71 13.48 -19.51 20.45
CA LEU A 71 12.86 -20.70 21.02
C LEU A 71 13.90 -21.80 21.20
N ILE A 72 14.71 -22.10 20.19
CA ILE A 72 15.81 -23.07 20.28
C ILE A 72 16.81 -22.68 21.36
N TRP A 73 17.27 -21.42 21.38
CA TRP A 73 18.21 -20.94 22.40
C TRP A 73 17.62 -20.98 23.80
N ARG A 74 16.31 -20.73 23.94
CA ARG A 74 15.61 -20.82 25.22
C ARG A 74 15.43 -22.25 25.69
N ILE A 75 15.01 -23.17 24.81
CA ILE A 75 14.97 -24.61 25.07
C ILE A 75 16.37 -25.12 25.45
N ALA A 76 17.39 -24.74 24.69
CA ALA A 76 18.78 -25.06 24.92
C ALA A 76 19.26 -24.64 26.32
N HIS A 77 18.93 -23.41 26.70
CA HIS A 77 19.29 -22.84 27.99
C HIS A 77 18.52 -23.50 29.15
N GLU A 78 17.22 -23.72 28.99
CA GLU A 78 16.35 -24.22 30.07
C GLU A 78 16.46 -25.72 30.31
N LYS A 79 16.68 -26.53 29.27
CA LYS A 79 16.61 -28.00 29.34
C LYS A 79 17.91 -28.72 29.00
N GLY A 80 18.91 -28.00 28.48
CA GLY A 80 20.15 -28.58 27.97
C GLY A 80 19.98 -29.21 26.58
N LEU A 81 20.92 -28.93 25.68
CA LEU A 81 20.87 -29.33 24.26
C LEU A 81 21.15 -30.82 23.97
N GLN A 82 21.18 -31.70 24.98
CA GLN A 82 21.67 -33.08 24.78
C GLN A 82 20.75 -33.93 23.89
N ASP A 83 19.48 -33.55 23.75
CA ASP A 83 18.48 -34.31 23.00
C ASP A 83 18.06 -33.67 21.65
N ILE A 84 18.75 -32.60 21.21
CA ILE A 84 18.44 -31.95 19.93
C ILE A 84 19.51 -32.32 18.90
N ASP A 85 19.13 -33.15 17.92
CA ASP A 85 19.95 -33.47 16.77
C ASP A 85 20.05 -32.25 15.83
N LEU A 86 21.01 -31.37 16.12
CA LEU A 86 21.26 -30.17 15.32
C LEU A 86 22.11 -30.51 14.10
N PRO A 87 21.68 -30.10 12.89
CA PRO A 87 22.51 -30.16 11.70
C PRO A 87 23.91 -29.60 11.99
N GLU A 88 24.95 -30.33 11.59
CA GLU A 88 26.34 -30.01 11.95
C GLU A 88 26.66 -28.54 11.65
N ASP A 89 26.21 -28.03 10.49
CA ASP A 89 26.41 -26.66 10.02
C ASP A 89 25.68 -25.56 10.83
N LEU A 90 24.68 -25.92 11.64
CA LEU A 90 23.97 -24.99 12.54
C LEU A 90 24.48 -25.04 13.98
N GLN A 91 25.23 -26.08 14.35
CA GLN A 91 25.81 -26.20 15.69
C GLN A 91 26.61 -24.95 16.10
N PRO A 92 27.50 -24.36 15.25
CA PRO A 92 28.25 -23.18 15.68
C PRO A 92 27.34 -22.00 16.04
N LEU A 93 26.24 -21.81 15.30
CA LEU A 93 25.28 -20.75 15.58
C LEU A 93 24.48 -21.01 16.85
N VAL A 94 23.99 -22.24 17.05
CA VAL A 94 23.19 -22.58 18.24
C VAL A 94 24.05 -22.50 19.50
N TYR A 95 25.28 -23.02 19.46
CA TYR A 95 26.23 -22.95 20.58
C TYR A 95 27.01 -21.62 20.65
N LYS A 96 26.81 -20.70 19.70
CA LYS A 96 27.62 -19.47 19.50
C LYS A 96 29.13 -19.73 19.65
N SER A 97 29.62 -20.80 19.04
CA SER A 97 30.98 -21.33 19.26
C SER A 97 31.95 -21.00 18.13
N ARG A 98 32.89 -20.07 18.39
CA ARG A 98 33.98 -19.72 17.46
C ARG A 98 34.90 -20.90 17.11
N LYS A 99 35.01 -21.90 17.98
CA LYS A 99 35.80 -23.10 17.72
C LYS A 99 35.14 -23.98 16.65
N LEU A 100 33.84 -24.20 16.77
CA LEU A 100 33.08 -25.03 15.83
C LEU A 100 33.04 -24.40 14.44
N ILE A 101 32.78 -23.09 14.34
CA ILE A 101 32.74 -22.41 13.03
C ILE A 101 34.11 -22.44 12.33
N LYS A 102 35.21 -22.22 13.07
CA LYS A 102 36.58 -22.34 12.53
C LYS A 102 36.89 -23.76 12.08
N ALA A 103 36.43 -24.78 12.81
CA ALA A 103 36.61 -26.17 12.41
C ALA A 103 35.85 -26.48 11.10
N GLN A 104 34.64 -25.95 10.93
CA GLN A 104 33.85 -26.11 9.71
C GLN A 104 34.45 -25.37 8.52
N LEU A 105 34.92 -24.14 8.71
CA LEU A 105 35.62 -23.38 7.67
C LEU A 105 36.88 -24.12 7.20
N ARG A 106 37.67 -24.70 8.11
CA ARG A 106 38.83 -25.54 7.75
C ARG A 106 38.46 -26.81 6.98
N ARG A 107 37.26 -27.34 7.21
CA ARG A 107 36.72 -28.50 6.46
C ARG A 107 36.17 -28.12 5.09
N GLY A 108 36.17 -26.83 4.72
CA GLY A 108 35.63 -26.36 3.45
C GLY A 108 34.09 -26.39 3.39
N VAL A 109 33.41 -26.31 4.54
CA VAL A 109 31.95 -26.17 4.55
C VAL A 109 31.57 -24.85 3.87
N ASN A 110 30.71 -24.92 2.85
CA ASN A 110 30.23 -23.75 2.14
C ASN A 110 29.12 -23.06 2.95
N PHE A 111 29.43 -21.88 3.49
CA PHE A 111 28.47 -21.11 4.28
C PHE A 111 27.55 -20.22 3.45
N HIS A 112 27.72 -20.14 2.13
CA HIS A 112 26.98 -19.19 1.28
C HIS A 112 25.46 -19.27 1.51
N ARG A 113 24.87 -20.48 1.47
CA ARG A 113 23.43 -20.67 1.73
C ARG A 113 22.99 -20.36 3.16
N ARG A 114 23.92 -20.21 4.11
CA ARG A 114 23.67 -20.04 5.55
C ARG A 114 23.99 -18.65 6.08
N ILE A 115 24.57 -17.76 5.28
CA ILE A 115 24.97 -16.41 5.73
C ILE A 115 23.79 -15.68 6.39
N LYS A 116 22.60 -15.72 5.78
CA LYS A 116 21.36 -15.15 6.35
C LYS A 116 21.01 -15.68 7.75
N THR A 117 21.31 -16.95 8.03
CA THR A 117 21.03 -17.56 9.34
C THR A 117 22.04 -17.06 10.39
N TYR A 118 23.28 -16.82 9.99
CA TYR A 118 24.36 -16.35 10.88
C TYR A 118 24.30 -14.85 11.19
N THR A 119 23.42 -14.07 10.55
CA THR A 119 23.21 -12.64 10.86
C THR A 119 22.74 -12.38 12.29
N ARG A 120 22.32 -13.41 13.03
CA ARG A 120 21.95 -13.31 14.45
C ARG A 120 23.13 -13.35 15.41
N TRP A 121 24.33 -13.56 14.86
CA TRP A 121 25.55 -13.73 15.63
C TRP A 121 26.71 -13.03 14.91
N GLY A 122 26.90 -11.74 15.20
CA GLY A 122 27.91 -10.90 14.54
C GLY A 122 29.31 -11.52 14.52
N ASP A 123 29.78 -12.07 15.63
CA ASP A 123 31.07 -12.78 15.72
C ASP A 123 31.18 -13.96 14.76
N GLY A 124 30.11 -14.73 14.59
CA GLY A 124 30.05 -15.85 13.65
C GLY A 124 30.03 -15.37 12.20
N LEU A 125 29.22 -14.36 11.92
CA LEU A 125 29.15 -13.73 10.60
C LEU A 125 30.50 -13.15 10.18
N ALA A 126 31.18 -12.42 11.07
CA ALA A 126 32.52 -11.88 10.82
C ALA A 126 33.50 -12.98 10.41
N LEU A 127 33.56 -14.09 11.16
CA LEU A 127 34.44 -15.22 10.84
C LEU A 127 34.14 -15.85 9.47
N ILE A 128 32.86 -15.90 9.08
CA ILE A 128 32.45 -16.39 7.76
C ILE A 128 32.95 -15.43 6.67
N LEU A 129 32.71 -14.13 6.81
CA LEU A 129 33.12 -13.15 5.79
C LEU A 129 34.65 -13.00 5.69
N GLU A 130 35.37 -13.01 6.81
CA GLU A 130 36.84 -12.99 6.88
C GLU A 130 37.48 -14.20 6.16
N SER A 131 36.76 -15.32 6.06
CA SER A 131 37.23 -16.49 5.32
C SER A 131 37.08 -16.38 3.79
N GLY A 132 36.62 -15.23 3.28
CA GLY A 132 36.49 -14.94 1.85
C GLY A 132 35.09 -15.13 1.29
N HIS A 133 34.12 -15.61 2.08
CA HIS A 133 32.73 -15.69 1.65
C HIS A 133 32.17 -14.27 1.42
N ALA A 134 31.38 -14.10 0.36
CA ALA A 134 30.66 -12.86 0.10
C ALA A 134 29.29 -12.88 0.81
N PRO A 135 28.81 -11.73 1.32
CA PRO A 135 27.45 -11.61 1.81
C PRO A 135 26.44 -12.09 0.75
N THR A 136 25.42 -12.85 1.16
CA THR A 136 24.32 -13.17 0.24
C THR A 136 23.38 -11.98 0.09
N GLU A 137 22.68 -11.94 -1.04
CA GLU A 137 21.53 -11.06 -1.22
C GLU A 137 20.53 -11.25 -0.08
N GLY A 138 20.02 -10.14 0.48
CA GLY A 138 19.13 -10.14 1.64
C GLY A 138 19.80 -10.53 2.97
N ALA A 139 21.13 -10.66 3.05
CA ALA A 139 21.82 -10.84 4.33
C ALA A 139 21.65 -9.62 5.25
N LEU A 140 21.66 -8.40 4.69
CA LEU A 140 21.46 -7.19 5.48
C LEU A 140 20.02 -7.12 6.03
N ILE A 141 19.02 -7.42 5.19
CA ILE A 141 17.62 -7.57 5.62
C ILE A 141 17.51 -8.59 6.77
N ALA A 142 18.09 -9.78 6.61
CA ALA A 142 18.08 -10.81 7.64
C ALA A 142 18.81 -10.40 8.94
N ALA A 143 19.77 -9.46 8.88
CA ALA A 143 20.42 -8.89 10.06
C ALA A 143 19.53 -7.86 10.77
N CYS A 144 18.78 -7.06 10.00
CA CYS A 144 17.76 -6.15 10.51
C CYS A 144 16.64 -6.93 11.19
N GLU A 145 16.09 -7.94 10.51
CA GLU A 145 15.10 -8.85 11.11
C GLU A 145 15.60 -9.45 12.42
N ALA A 146 16.87 -9.89 12.46
CA ALA A 146 17.46 -10.41 13.69
C ALA A 146 17.68 -9.36 14.80
N ASN A 147 17.45 -8.07 14.53
CA ASN A 147 17.79 -6.92 15.37
C ASN A 147 19.22 -7.02 15.93
N CYS A 148 20.17 -7.43 15.08
CA CYS A 148 21.57 -7.63 15.45
C CYS A 148 22.44 -6.51 14.87
N GLU A 149 22.63 -5.46 15.68
CA GLU A 149 23.38 -4.26 15.30
C GLU A 149 24.80 -4.59 14.83
N GLU A 150 25.49 -5.52 15.49
CA GLU A 150 26.85 -5.91 15.13
C GLU A 150 26.91 -6.54 13.73
N SER A 151 25.95 -7.39 13.39
CA SER A 151 25.86 -7.99 12.05
C SER A 151 25.53 -6.95 10.99
N VAL A 152 24.60 -6.03 11.28
CA VAL A 152 24.30 -4.89 10.39
C VAL A 152 25.58 -4.09 10.15
N LYS A 153 26.31 -3.75 11.21
CA LYS A 153 27.58 -3.01 11.14
C LYS A 153 28.64 -3.75 10.32
N ILE A 154 28.78 -5.06 10.47
CA ILE A 154 29.71 -5.87 9.67
C ILE A 154 29.32 -5.81 8.19
N LEU A 155 28.02 -5.98 7.88
CA LEU A 155 27.52 -6.05 6.51
C LEU A 155 27.60 -4.71 5.78
N VAL A 156 27.18 -3.61 6.41
CA VAL A 156 27.24 -2.28 5.76
C VAL A 156 28.66 -1.85 5.41
N ASN A 157 29.65 -2.29 6.20
CA ASN A 157 31.08 -2.03 5.96
C ASN A 157 31.71 -2.97 4.91
N ASP A 158 31.04 -4.05 4.49
CA ASP A 158 31.51 -4.92 3.41
C ASP A 158 31.07 -4.34 2.05
N GLN A 159 32.04 -3.97 1.21
CA GLN A 159 31.78 -3.39 -0.12
C GLN A 159 31.02 -4.33 -1.05
N ARG A 160 31.01 -5.65 -0.76
CA ARG A 160 30.26 -6.65 -1.53
C ARG A 160 28.81 -6.80 -1.06
N CYS A 161 28.47 -6.24 0.10
CA CYS A 161 27.09 -6.24 0.59
C CYS A 161 26.28 -5.22 -0.21
N PHE A 162 25.11 -5.62 -0.69
CA PHE A 162 24.17 -4.74 -1.39
C PHE A 162 23.32 -3.92 -0.40
N ILE A 163 23.03 -2.67 -0.75
CA ILE A 163 22.12 -1.78 -0.01
C ILE A 163 21.27 -1.03 -1.03
N GLY A 164 20.04 -1.48 -1.28
CA GLY A 164 19.12 -0.91 -2.26
C GLY A 164 17.75 -0.56 -1.68
N GLU A 165 16.73 -0.65 -2.53
CA GLU A 165 15.32 -0.36 -2.19
C GLU A 165 14.84 -1.16 -0.98
N GLU A 166 14.99 -2.49 -1.00
CA GLU A 166 14.48 -3.37 0.05
C GLU A 166 15.19 -3.16 1.39
N GLU A 167 16.52 -2.99 1.40
CA GLU A 167 17.26 -2.72 2.64
C GLU A 167 16.86 -1.37 3.27
N LEU A 168 16.62 -0.35 2.45
CA LEU A 168 16.17 0.96 2.93
C LEU A 168 14.71 0.90 3.42
N GLU A 169 13.85 0.14 2.74
CA GLU A 169 12.48 -0.11 3.17
C GLU A 169 12.44 -0.78 4.54
N VAL A 170 13.20 -1.87 4.73
CA VAL A 170 13.31 -2.57 6.01
C VAL A 170 13.83 -1.64 7.10
N ALA A 171 14.86 -0.83 6.81
CA ALA A 171 15.38 0.16 7.75
C ALA A 171 14.31 1.20 8.14
N SER A 172 13.44 1.62 7.22
CA SER A 172 12.41 2.62 7.48
C SER A 172 11.37 2.17 8.52
N PHE A 173 11.14 0.86 8.63
CA PHE A 173 10.22 0.25 9.58
C PHE A 173 10.90 -0.29 10.84
N HIS A 174 12.22 -0.21 10.91
CA HIS A 174 12.97 -0.85 11.97
C HIS A 174 12.87 -0.06 13.30
N PRO A 175 12.55 -0.70 14.44
CA PRO A 175 12.37 0.00 15.72
C PRO A 175 13.69 0.44 16.37
N ASN A 176 14.80 -0.26 16.11
CA ASN A 176 16.12 0.10 16.62
C ASN A 176 16.77 1.20 15.77
N GLN A 177 16.84 2.42 16.30
CA GLN A 177 17.40 3.59 15.63
C GLN A 177 18.88 3.44 15.27
N ALA A 178 19.66 2.67 16.02
CA ALA A 178 21.08 2.46 15.69
C ALA A 178 21.24 1.68 14.37
N ILE A 179 20.38 0.68 14.14
CA ILE A 179 20.34 -0.06 12.87
C ILE A 179 19.90 0.84 11.71
N VAL A 180 18.85 1.65 11.93
CA VAL A 180 18.40 2.65 10.94
C VAL A 180 19.55 3.59 10.57
N ASP A 181 20.25 4.12 11.57
CA ASP A 181 21.37 5.05 11.37
C ASP A 181 22.52 4.44 10.57
N LEU A 182 22.89 3.18 10.86
CA LEU A 182 23.92 2.46 10.13
C LEU A 182 23.58 2.31 8.64
N ILE A 183 22.37 1.86 8.33
CA ILE A 183 21.93 1.58 6.95
C ILE A 183 21.80 2.88 6.17
N VAL A 184 21.11 3.87 6.75
CA VAL A 184 20.83 5.15 6.07
C VAL A 184 22.12 5.93 5.82
N SER A 185 23.04 5.95 6.79
CA SER A 185 24.33 6.64 6.63
C SER A 185 25.17 5.99 5.53
N GLU A 186 25.25 4.67 5.49
CA GLU A 186 25.99 3.96 4.45
C GLU A 186 25.32 4.11 3.07
N PHE A 187 23.99 4.04 3.00
CA PHE A 187 23.25 4.29 1.76
C PHE A 187 23.55 5.69 1.19
N ILE A 188 23.48 6.73 2.03
CA ILE A 188 23.85 8.10 1.65
C ILE A 188 25.31 8.16 1.18
N HIS A 189 26.23 7.48 1.88
CA HIS A 189 27.64 7.45 1.53
C HIS A 189 27.88 6.82 0.15
N ARG A 190 27.22 5.70 -0.15
CA ARG A 190 27.30 5.02 -1.45
C ARG A 190 26.73 5.87 -2.58
N ARG A 191 25.59 6.55 -2.35
CA ARG A 191 25.00 7.49 -3.31
C ARG A 191 25.94 8.67 -3.63
N ARG A 192 26.61 9.23 -2.63
CA ARG A 192 27.65 10.27 -2.83
C ARG A 192 28.83 9.75 -3.64
N ARG A 193 29.29 8.53 -3.38
CA ARG A 193 30.38 7.90 -4.16
C ARG A 193 29.98 7.70 -5.61
N LEU A 194 28.79 7.17 -5.87
CA LEU A 194 28.26 6.98 -7.22
C LEU A 194 28.19 8.31 -7.98
N GLN A 195 27.69 9.36 -7.33
CA GLN A 195 27.65 10.69 -7.91
C GLN A 195 29.03 11.27 -8.20
N ALA A 196 29.99 11.14 -7.28
CA ALA A 196 31.36 11.61 -7.50
C ALA A 196 32.02 10.91 -8.69
N LEU A 197 31.77 9.61 -8.88
CA LEU A 197 32.22 8.87 -10.07
C LEU A 197 31.55 9.42 -11.34
N ALA A 198 30.25 9.72 -11.28
CA ALA A 198 29.51 10.30 -12.39
C ALA A 198 30.06 11.66 -12.81
N GLU A 199 30.31 12.55 -11.85
CA GLU A 199 30.87 13.88 -12.07
C GLU A 199 32.29 13.82 -12.67
N ALA A 200 33.09 12.82 -12.28
CA ALA A 200 34.46 12.65 -12.74
C ALA A 200 34.58 12.00 -14.13
N HIS A 201 33.65 11.09 -14.48
CA HIS A 201 33.81 10.22 -15.65
C HIS A 201 32.77 10.43 -16.75
N LEU A 202 31.60 10.99 -16.47
CA LEU A 202 30.58 11.22 -17.50
C LEU A 202 30.78 12.57 -18.21
N PRO A 203 30.51 12.66 -19.52
CA PRO A 203 30.49 13.94 -20.24
C PRO A 203 29.48 14.94 -19.66
N ARG A 204 29.76 16.24 -19.77
CA ARG A 204 28.94 17.30 -19.15
C ARG A 204 27.50 17.33 -19.68
N ASP A 205 27.31 17.09 -20.96
CA ASP A 205 26.01 16.98 -21.62
C ASP A 205 25.16 15.83 -21.04
N VAL A 206 25.81 14.68 -20.75
CA VAL A 206 25.15 13.54 -20.09
C VAL A 206 24.83 13.87 -18.63
N GLN A 207 25.74 14.54 -17.92
CA GLN A 207 25.49 14.99 -16.54
C GLN A 207 24.29 15.95 -16.48
N ASP A 208 24.20 16.90 -17.40
CA ASP A 208 23.11 17.87 -17.46
C ASP A 208 21.77 17.17 -17.83
N GLN A 209 21.80 16.18 -18.75
CA GLN A 209 20.62 15.37 -19.09
C GLN A 209 20.09 14.56 -17.88
N LEU A 210 21.00 13.97 -17.09
CA LEU A 210 20.67 13.21 -15.89
C LEU A 210 20.46 14.10 -14.66
N ARG A 211 20.52 15.43 -14.83
CA ARG A 211 20.33 16.43 -13.76
C ARG A 211 21.27 16.19 -12.56
N ILE A 212 22.52 15.83 -12.83
CA ILE A 212 23.53 15.64 -11.79
C ILE A 212 23.97 17.03 -11.29
N GLU A 213 23.55 17.39 -10.08
CA GLU A 213 23.90 18.66 -9.44
C GLU A 213 24.76 18.45 -8.20
N THR A 214 25.78 19.28 -7.99
CA THR A 214 26.72 19.17 -6.86
C THR A 214 26.04 19.24 -5.47
N ARG A 215 24.82 19.77 -5.39
CA ARG A 215 24.05 19.93 -4.14
C ARG A 215 22.93 18.91 -3.97
N SER A 216 22.64 18.11 -4.99
CA SER A 216 21.63 17.05 -4.92
C SER A 216 22.32 15.70 -4.86
N LEU A 217 21.60 14.68 -4.36
CA LEU A 217 21.97 13.28 -4.50
C LEU A 217 21.10 12.62 -5.56
N LEU A 218 21.71 11.71 -6.31
CA LEU A 218 21.03 10.89 -7.31
C LEU A 218 19.85 10.13 -6.67
N ASN A 219 18.66 10.31 -7.22
CA ASN A 219 17.45 9.58 -6.82
C ASN A 219 17.13 8.48 -7.84
N VAL A 220 16.09 8.65 -8.68
CA VAL A 220 15.68 7.65 -9.67
C VAL A 220 16.77 7.43 -10.72
N HIS A 221 17.43 8.52 -11.14
CA HIS A 221 18.49 8.49 -12.15
C HIS A 221 19.78 7.78 -11.73
N ALA A 222 19.87 7.31 -10.49
CA ALA A 222 21.07 6.65 -10.02
C ALA A 222 21.34 5.33 -10.76
N TYR A 223 20.29 4.63 -11.18
CA TYR A 223 20.41 3.42 -12.00
C TYR A 223 21.06 3.72 -13.36
N GLU A 224 20.61 4.74 -14.07
CA GLU A 224 21.18 5.12 -15.37
C GLU A 224 22.62 5.58 -15.25
N VAL A 225 22.92 6.36 -14.20
CA VAL A 225 24.30 6.75 -13.89
C VAL A 225 25.17 5.51 -13.68
N TYR A 226 24.69 4.54 -12.89
CA TYR A 226 25.38 3.27 -12.67
C TYR A 226 25.61 2.51 -13.98
N THR A 227 24.58 2.35 -14.81
CA THR A 227 24.68 1.65 -16.10
C THR A 227 25.67 2.33 -17.06
N LEU A 228 25.66 3.67 -17.13
CA LEU A 228 26.57 4.43 -17.99
C LEU A 228 28.02 4.34 -17.51
N LEU A 229 28.26 4.43 -16.20
CA LEU A 229 29.61 4.26 -15.64
C LEU A 229 30.14 2.84 -15.88
N ALA A 230 29.30 1.82 -15.68
CA ALA A 230 29.63 0.43 -15.96
C ALA A 230 29.96 0.22 -17.45
N ALA A 231 29.17 0.79 -18.36
CA ALA A 231 29.40 0.72 -19.80
C ALA A 231 30.73 1.39 -20.22
N ASN A 232 31.17 2.41 -19.49
CA ASN A 232 32.48 3.06 -19.67
C ASN A 232 33.62 2.36 -18.92
N SER A 233 33.40 1.14 -18.40
CA SER A 233 34.39 0.35 -17.68
C SER A 233 35.01 1.07 -16.47
N VAL A 234 34.24 1.95 -15.82
CA VAL A 234 34.66 2.60 -14.57
C VAL A 234 34.60 1.57 -13.43
N ASP A 235 35.62 1.53 -12.58
CA ASP A 235 35.58 0.71 -11.36
C ASP A 235 34.58 1.29 -10.36
N LEU A 236 33.49 0.56 -10.13
CA LEU A 236 32.40 0.98 -9.25
C LEU A 236 32.63 0.58 -7.80
N GLY A 237 33.70 -0.14 -7.47
CA GLY A 237 34.09 -0.43 -6.08
C GLY A 237 32.99 -1.05 -5.23
N GLY A 238 32.24 -1.99 -5.82
CA GLY A 238 31.14 -2.72 -5.17
C GLY A 238 29.77 -2.01 -5.17
N LEU A 239 29.67 -0.80 -5.71
CA LEU A 239 28.36 -0.15 -5.92
C LEU A 239 27.53 -1.00 -6.89
N LEU A 240 26.22 -1.07 -6.65
CA LEU A 240 25.28 -1.81 -7.48
C LEU A 240 23.92 -1.11 -7.45
N GLU A 241 23.36 -0.84 -8.62
CA GLU A 241 21.98 -0.38 -8.80
C GLU A 241 21.27 -1.34 -9.75
N ARG A 242 20.08 -1.81 -9.36
CA ARG A 242 19.38 -2.89 -10.08
C ARG A 242 18.32 -2.38 -11.06
N HIS A 243 17.62 -1.32 -10.66
CA HIS A 243 16.51 -0.73 -11.40
C HIS A 243 16.28 0.71 -10.95
N ARG A 244 15.39 1.41 -11.63
CA ARG A 244 14.95 2.77 -11.28
C ARG A 244 13.96 2.74 -10.12
N TRP A 245 14.22 3.52 -9.08
CA TRP A 245 13.32 3.66 -7.94
C TRP A 245 13.57 4.97 -7.21
N SER A 246 12.56 5.50 -6.52
CA SER A 246 12.73 6.69 -5.68
C SER A 246 12.94 6.30 -4.23
N VAL A 247 13.90 6.95 -3.56
CA VAL A 247 14.16 6.73 -2.14
C VAL A 247 12.95 7.05 -1.26
N PHE A 248 12.06 7.93 -1.71
CA PHE A 248 10.87 8.32 -0.96
C PHE A 248 9.69 7.34 -1.11
N ASP A 249 9.77 6.42 -2.08
CA ASP A 249 8.79 5.33 -2.20
C ASP A 249 8.98 4.33 -1.05
N CYS A 250 10.23 4.03 -0.71
CA CYS A 250 10.60 2.92 0.18
C CYS A 250 10.47 3.24 1.67
N ILE A 251 10.48 4.52 2.06
CA ILE A 251 10.49 4.90 3.48
C ILE A 251 9.14 4.78 4.20
N GLY A 252 8.11 4.28 3.51
CA GLY A 252 6.77 4.16 4.07
C GLY A 252 6.28 5.49 4.63
N VAL A 253 5.85 5.50 5.90
CA VAL A 253 5.37 6.69 6.62
C VAL A 253 6.41 7.32 7.56
N ASN A 254 7.68 6.93 7.45
CA ASN A 254 8.75 7.43 8.33
C ASN A 254 9.23 8.82 7.88
N LEU A 255 8.52 9.87 8.30
CA LEU A 255 8.81 11.25 7.90
C LEU A 255 10.13 11.79 8.48
N ASP A 256 10.57 11.28 9.63
CA ASP A 256 11.88 11.63 10.19
C ASP A 256 13.01 11.13 9.27
N LEU A 257 12.89 9.91 8.77
CA LEU A 257 13.81 9.37 7.76
C LEU A 257 13.70 10.14 6.44
N ALA A 258 12.49 10.52 6.02
CA ALA A 258 12.28 11.37 4.85
C ALA A 258 13.06 12.69 4.95
N ASP A 259 12.98 13.37 6.10
CA ASP A 259 13.70 14.63 6.34
C ASP A 259 15.22 14.42 6.44
N ARG A 260 15.70 13.29 6.94
CA ARG A 260 17.13 12.95 6.92
C ARG A 260 17.65 12.74 5.50
N LEU A 261 16.96 11.97 4.67
CA LEU A 261 17.31 11.76 3.27
C LEU A 261 17.25 13.08 2.50
N TRP A 262 16.18 13.86 2.69
CA TRP A 262 16.10 15.21 2.14
C TRP A 262 17.29 16.05 2.59
N SER A 263 17.62 16.11 3.88
CA SER A 263 18.77 16.88 4.38
C SER A 263 20.11 16.40 3.79
N ALA A 264 20.22 15.12 3.44
CA ALA A 264 21.41 14.55 2.83
C ALA A 264 21.63 14.95 1.36
N GLY A 265 20.56 15.36 0.66
CA GLY A 265 20.60 15.91 -0.70
C GLY A 265 19.62 15.30 -1.70
N PHE A 266 18.81 14.29 -1.35
CA PHE A 266 17.82 13.74 -2.30
C PHE A 266 16.72 14.76 -2.61
N ARG A 267 16.57 15.18 -3.88
CA ARG A 267 15.65 16.26 -4.30
C ARG A 267 14.61 15.87 -5.36
N GLY A 268 14.76 14.73 -6.02
CA GLY A 268 13.95 14.32 -7.16
C GLY A 268 12.53 13.85 -6.80
N MET A 269 11.63 14.77 -6.45
CA MET A 269 10.24 14.44 -6.07
C MET A 269 9.37 14.02 -7.25
N ASP A 270 9.54 14.70 -8.40
CA ASP A 270 8.77 14.46 -9.63
C ASP A 270 9.55 13.65 -10.67
N GLU A 271 10.63 12.98 -10.25
CA GLU A 271 11.27 11.99 -11.08
C GLU A 271 10.33 10.78 -11.25
N THR A 272 10.24 10.28 -12.47
CA THR A 272 9.39 9.15 -12.84
C THR A 272 10.23 7.90 -13.02
N ASP A 273 9.68 6.76 -12.60
CA ASP A 273 10.28 5.44 -12.86
C ASP A 273 9.95 4.92 -14.28
N ASP A 274 10.21 3.63 -14.51
CA ASP A 274 9.94 2.95 -15.78
C ASP A 274 8.45 2.90 -16.16
N ASP A 275 7.54 3.05 -15.18
CA ASP A 275 6.10 3.08 -15.38
C ASP A 275 5.57 4.51 -15.57
N ASN A 276 6.47 5.50 -15.70
CA ASN A 276 6.15 6.93 -15.74
C ASN A 276 5.38 7.39 -14.48
N GLU A 277 5.68 6.79 -13.33
CA GLU A 277 5.04 7.07 -12.05
C GLU A 277 5.98 7.87 -11.13
N THR A 278 5.50 9.01 -10.60
CA THR A 278 6.20 9.79 -9.56
C THR A 278 5.95 9.20 -8.16
N CYS A 279 6.69 9.68 -7.15
CA CYS A 279 6.49 9.24 -5.77
C CYS A 279 5.05 9.42 -5.27
N LEU A 280 4.42 10.53 -5.65
CA LEU A 280 3.04 10.81 -5.26
C LEU A 280 2.03 9.88 -5.95
N THR A 281 2.27 9.48 -7.20
CA THR A 281 1.36 8.54 -7.89
C THR A 281 1.38 7.13 -7.27
N LYS A 282 2.55 6.70 -6.74
CA LYS A 282 2.75 5.38 -6.13
C LYS A 282 2.45 5.33 -4.65
N ILE A 283 2.12 6.46 -4.03
CA ILE A 283 2.11 6.59 -2.58
C ILE A 283 1.27 5.52 -1.90
N TRP A 284 0.12 5.12 -2.45
CA TRP A 284 -0.70 4.06 -1.86
C TRP A 284 -0.11 2.66 -1.98
N ARG A 285 0.47 2.31 -3.14
CA ARG A 285 1.01 0.97 -3.39
C ARG A 285 2.26 0.69 -2.53
N LYS A 286 3.02 1.73 -2.20
CA LYS A 286 4.31 1.66 -1.50
C LYS A 286 4.23 2.12 -0.04
N THR A 287 3.10 2.66 0.40
CA THR A 287 2.91 3.01 1.82
C THR A 287 2.21 1.85 2.51
N PRO A 288 2.76 1.34 3.63
CA PRO A 288 2.08 0.29 4.38
C PRO A 288 0.71 0.78 4.84
N PRO A 289 -0.21 -0.15 5.15
CA PRO A 289 -1.48 0.19 5.75
C PRO A 289 -1.27 1.14 6.96
N CYS A 290 -1.89 2.32 6.91
CA CYS A 290 -1.73 3.36 7.92
C CYS A 290 -3.02 4.16 8.10
N ASP A 291 -3.07 4.91 9.20
CA ASP A 291 -4.18 5.83 9.47
C ASP A 291 -4.24 6.97 8.42
N LEU A 292 -5.45 7.49 8.19
CA LEU A 292 -5.70 8.58 7.23
C LEU A 292 -4.87 9.84 7.52
N GLU A 293 -4.70 10.24 8.79
CA GLU A 293 -3.87 11.40 9.13
C GLU A 293 -2.41 11.15 8.77
N VAL A 294 -1.89 9.96 9.05
CA VAL A 294 -0.50 9.59 8.74
C VAL A 294 -0.26 9.58 7.23
N PHE A 295 -1.20 9.03 6.45
CA PHE A 295 -1.16 9.09 4.99
C PHE A 295 -1.14 10.54 4.49
N LEU A 296 -2.07 11.39 4.96
CA LEU A 296 -2.16 12.79 4.56
C LEU A 296 -0.91 13.59 4.98
N GLN A 297 -0.29 13.27 6.10
CA GLN A 297 0.99 13.87 6.51
C GLN A 297 2.10 13.53 5.52
N LYS A 298 2.19 12.29 5.03
CA LYS A 298 3.16 11.92 3.98
C LYS A 298 2.91 12.65 2.67
N VAL A 299 1.67 12.68 2.19
CA VAL A 299 1.31 13.43 0.97
C VAL A 299 1.72 14.90 1.10
N ARG A 300 1.36 15.53 2.23
CA ARG A 300 1.71 16.93 2.50
C ARG A 300 3.20 17.16 2.60
N TRP A 301 3.94 16.22 3.20
CA TRP A 301 5.39 16.29 3.26
C TRP A 301 5.98 16.33 1.85
N LEU A 302 5.58 15.41 0.97
CA LEU A 302 6.04 15.38 -0.44
C LEU A 302 5.71 16.69 -1.18
N ILE A 303 4.48 17.19 -1.04
CA ILE A 303 4.05 18.48 -1.62
C ILE A 303 4.91 19.62 -1.08
N SER A 304 5.20 19.65 0.22
CA SER A 304 6.04 20.69 0.84
C SER A 304 7.49 20.67 0.35
N LYS A 305 7.94 19.55 -0.21
CA LYS A 305 9.25 19.39 -0.85
C LYS A 305 9.22 19.65 -2.36
N GLY A 306 8.08 20.07 -2.90
CA GLY A 306 7.95 20.51 -4.29
C GLY A 306 7.34 19.48 -5.25
N ALA A 307 6.79 18.37 -4.75
CA ALA A 307 6.11 17.40 -5.60
C ALA A 307 4.85 18.01 -6.27
N ASP A 308 4.70 17.81 -7.57
CA ASP A 308 3.61 18.36 -8.37
C ASP A 308 2.35 17.49 -8.31
N VAL A 309 1.32 18.00 -7.63
CA VAL A 309 0.01 17.34 -7.52
C VAL A 309 -0.81 17.39 -8.82
N TYR A 310 -0.41 18.22 -9.78
CA TYR A 310 -1.08 18.39 -11.07
C TYR A 310 -0.39 17.63 -12.20
N HIS A 311 0.71 16.91 -11.91
CA HIS A 311 1.38 16.04 -12.87
C HIS A 311 0.36 15.10 -13.52
N GLN A 312 0.29 15.14 -14.85
CA GLN A 312 -0.67 14.38 -15.65
C GLN A 312 -0.06 13.06 -16.09
N LYS A 313 -0.83 11.98 -15.94
CA LYS A 313 -0.55 10.67 -16.51
C LYS A 313 -1.79 10.17 -17.28
N PRO A 314 -1.69 9.08 -18.04
CA PRO A 314 -2.82 8.60 -18.85
C PRO A 314 -4.11 8.32 -18.07
N SER A 315 -4.03 8.02 -16.77
CA SER A 315 -5.20 7.77 -15.90
C SER A 315 -5.65 8.99 -15.10
N GLY A 316 -5.22 10.20 -15.45
CA GLY A 316 -5.54 11.44 -14.75
C GLY A 316 -4.34 12.09 -14.06
N SER A 317 -4.60 13.04 -13.16
CA SER A 317 -3.55 13.73 -12.40
C SER A 317 -3.16 12.99 -11.12
N VAL A 318 -2.02 13.34 -10.53
CA VAL A 318 -1.63 12.88 -9.18
C VAL A 318 -2.72 13.11 -8.13
N LEU A 319 -3.51 14.18 -8.22
CA LEU A 319 -4.66 14.39 -7.33
C LEU A 319 -5.72 13.31 -7.46
N HIS A 320 -5.90 12.69 -8.63
CA HIS A 320 -6.80 11.55 -8.80
C HIS A 320 -6.32 10.34 -7.99
N ASP A 321 -5.01 10.08 -7.98
CA ASP A 321 -4.42 9.00 -7.17
C ASP A 321 -4.57 9.28 -5.68
N ILE A 322 -4.30 10.52 -5.25
CA ILE A 322 -4.49 10.94 -3.84
C ILE A 322 -5.96 10.75 -3.44
N GLY A 323 -6.91 11.18 -4.28
CA GLY A 323 -8.33 10.97 -4.07
C GLY A 323 -8.66 9.49 -3.88
N ASN A 324 -8.30 8.65 -4.84
CA ASN A 324 -8.53 7.21 -4.80
C ASN A 324 -7.92 6.53 -3.55
N SER A 325 -6.71 6.96 -3.16
CA SER A 325 -6.00 6.44 -1.99
C SER A 325 -6.75 6.81 -0.70
N VAL A 326 -7.20 8.05 -0.56
CA VAL A 326 -8.04 8.49 0.58
C VAL A 326 -9.32 7.66 0.65
N GLY A 327 -9.99 7.46 -0.49
CA GLY A 327 -11.18 6.61 -0.57
C GLY A 327 -10.89 5.19 -0.09
N SER A 328 -9.81 4.59 -0.58
CA SER A 328 -9.39 3.23 -0.21
C SER A 328 -9.06 3.08 1.28
N ILE A 329 -8.40 4.07 1.89
CA ILE A 329 -8.13 4.10 3.33
C ILE A 329 -9.43 4.14 4.12
N LEU A 330 -10.36 5.03 3.74
CA LEU A 330 -11.65 5.14 4.39
C LEU A 330 -12.46 3.83 4.27
N TYR A 331 -12.37 3.15 3.13
CA TYR A 331 -12.96 1.83 2.95
C TYR A 331 -12.39 0.80 3.93
N LEU A 332 -11.07 0.78 4.15
CA LEU A 332 -10.45 -0.14 5.12
C LEU A 332 -10.79 0.23 6.57
N MET A 333 -10.95 1.52 6.88
CA MET A 333 -11.33 2.00 8.21
C MET A 333 -12.77 1.65 8.61
N LYS A 334 -13.63 1.20 7.69
CA LYS A 334 -15.06 0.93 7.97
C LYS A 334 -15.28 -0.14 9.04
N GLU A 335 -14.33 -1.06 9.19
CA GLU A 335 -14.36 -2.16 10.16
C GLU A 335 -13.79 -1.78 11.53
N GLU A 336 -13.19 -0.60 11.66
CA GLU A 336 -12.52 -0.16 12.88
C GLU A 336 -13.49 0.57 13.83
N GLU A 337 -13.51 0.15 15.09
CA GLU A 337 -14.16 0.91 16.15
C GLU A 337 -13.51 2.30 16.27
N GLY A 338 -14.34 3.35 16.27
CA GLY A 338 -13.88 4.73 16.43
C GLY A 338 -13.38 5.42 15.15
N CYS A 339 -13.67 4.89 13.96
CA CYS A 339 -13.30 5.52 12.68
C CYS A 339 -13.74 7.00 12.59
N SER A 340 -14.95 7.34 13.07
CA SER A 340 -15.43 8.74 13.13
C SER A 340 -14.51 9.62 13.99
N SER A 341 -14.08 9.13 15.15
CA SER A 341 -13.17 9.87 16.04
C SER A 341 -11.84 10.16 15.36
N LYS A 342 -11.31 9.22 14.58
CA LYS A 342 -10.09 9.42 13.78
C LYS A 342 -10.28 10.54 12.74
N ILE A 343 -11.40 10.54 12.01
CA ILE A 343 -11.74 11.63 11.08
C ILE A 343 -11.84 12.98 11.80
N HIS A 344 -12.51 13.03 12.96
CA HIS A 344 -12.60 14.26 13.76
C HIS A 344 -11.24 14.76 14.26
N SER A 345 -10.27 13.86 14.42
CA SER A 345 -8.91 14.18 14.88
C SER A 345 -7.96 14.66 13.78
N LEU A 346 -8.40 14.69 12.51
CA LEU A 346 -7.58 15.19 11.40
C LEU A 346 -7.04 16.59 11.67
N SER A 347 -5.77 16.82 11.35
CA SER A 347 -5.16 18.14 11.51
C SER A 347 -5.72 19.14 10.50
N GLU A 348 -5.75 20.43 10.83
CA GLU A 348 -6.23 21.47 9.89
C GLU A 348 -5.51 21.45 8.53
N PRO A 349 -4.18 21.30 8.49
CA PRO A 349 -3.49 21.17 7.20
C PRO A 349 -3.89 19.91 6.40
N SER A 350 -4.22 18.80 7.06
CA SER A 350 -4.76 17.59 6.40
C SER A 350 -6.18 17.84 5.86
N LYS A 351 -7.03 18.55 6.61
CA LYS A 351 -8.34 19.00 6.12
C LYS A 351 -8.20 19.93 4.91
N ALA A 352 -7.21 20.83 4.90
CA ALA A 352 -6.95 21.72 3.76
C ALA A 352 -6.54 20.95 2.49
N LEU A 353 -5.70 19.91 2.62
CA LEU A 353 -5.39 19.01 1.50
C LEU A 353 -6.65 18.29 1.00
N LEU A 354 -7.49 17.79 1.91
CA LEU A 354 -8.76 17.17 1.52
C LEU A 354 -9.69 18.15 0.82
N ARG A 355 -9.81 19.41 1.28
CA ARG A 355 -10.55 20.46 0.54
C ARG A 355 -10.01 20.66 -0.86
N THR A 356 -8.70 20.57 -1.05
CA THR A 356 -8.08 20.64 -2.38
C THR A 356 -8.56 19.49 -3.26
N VAL A 357 -8.54 18.25 -2.77
CA VAL A 357 -9.09 17.08 -3.51
C VAL A 357 -10.58 17.26 -3.82
N LEU A 358 -11.38 17.68 -2.84
CA LEU A 358 -12.83 17.83 -2.96
C LEU A 358 -13.24 18.97 -3.92
N SER A 359 -12.44 20.04 -4.02
CA SER A 359 -12.74 21.24 -4.82
C SER A 359 -12.08 21.27 -6.19
N ASN A 360 -11.18 20.33 -6.47
CA ASN A 360 -10.44 20.34 -7.71
C ASN A 360 -11.35 20.00 -8.91
N LYS A 361 -11.26 20.84 -9.95
CA LYS A 361 -12.06 20.73 -11.18
C LYS A 361 -11.32 20.05 -12.33
N THR A 362 -10.07 19.62 -12.15
CA THR A 362 -9.35 18.85 -13.17
C THR A 362 -10.12 17.59 -13.47
N ARG A 363 -10.22 17.26 -14.76
CA ARG A 363 -10.88 16.07 -15.26
C ARG A 363 -9.89 15.26 -16.06
N ASP A 364 -9.99 13.95 -15.96
CA ASP A 364 -9.35 13.04 -16.92
C ASP A 364 -10.22 12.92 -18.20
N ASP A 365 -9.79 12.09 -19.14
CA ASP A 365 -10.51 11.84 -20.39
C ASP A 365 -11.53 10.68 -20.28
N CYS A 366 -12.00 10.36 -19.06
CA CYS A 366 -12.97 9.29 -18.83
C CYS A 366 -14.36 9.62 -19.40
N ASP A 367 -14.98 8.63 -20.06
CA ASP A 367 -16.34 8.74 -20.60
C ASP A 367 -17.38 7.90 -19.82
N CYS A 368 -17.14 7.64 -18.54
CA CYS A 368 -18.07 6.86 -17.73
C CYS A 368 -19.28 7.69 -17.33
N ALA A 369 -20.49 7.09 -17.39
CA ALA A 369 -21.71 7.75 -16.95
C ALA A 369 -21.70 8.16 -15.46
N CYS A 370 -20.79 7.65 -14.63
CA CYS A 370 -20.62 8.08 -13.24
C CYS A 370 -20.17 9.54 -13.10
N SER A 371 -19.52 10.13 -14.12
CA SER A 371 -19.07 11.52 -14.13
C SER A 371 -19.15 12.13 -15.52
N ARG A 372 -19.84 13.27 -15.64
CA ARG A 372 -19.93 13.98 -16.93
C ARG A 372 -18.61 14.70 -17.24
N ASN A 373 -18.04 14.43 -18.42
CA ASN A 373 -16.81 15.03 -18.93
C ASN A 373 -15.58 14.68 -18.08
N GLY A 374 -15.32 13.39 -17.84
CA GLY A 374 -14.18 12.94 -17.05
C GLY A 374 -14.46 12.82 -15.56
N CYS A 375 -13.74 11.91 -14.92
CA CYS A 375 -13.66 11.79 -13.47
C CYS A 375 -12.86 12.97 -12.90
N SER A 376 -13.23 13.45 -11.71
CA SER A 376 -12.40 14.38 -10.94
C SER A 376 -11.71 13.66 -9.78
N PRO A 377 -10.77 14.30 -9.06
CA PRO A 377 -10.21 13.75 -7.84
C PRO A 377 -11.25 13.37 -6.77
N LEU A 378 -12.38 14.07 -6.73
CA LEU A 378 -13.52 13.68 -5.89
C LEU A 378 -14.18 12.39 -6.40
N THR A 379 -14.38 12.25 -7.71
CA THR A 379 -14.91 11.01 -8.29
C THR A 379 -14.02 9.82 -7.97
N THR A 380 -12.70 9.97 -8.07
CA THR A 380 -11.77 8.87 -7.76
C THR A 380 -11.72 8.56 -6.27
N LEU A 381 -11.87 9.56 -5.38
CA LEU A 381 -12.09 9.32 -3.96
C LEU A 381 -13.33 8.47 -3.70
N LEU A 382 -14.44 8.79 -4.35
CA LEU A 382 -15.67 8.01 -4.21
C LEU A 382 -15.50 6.59 -4.76
N SER A 383 -14.75 6.41 -5.85
CA SER A 383 -14.41 5.10 -6.41
C SER A 383 -13.58 4.24 -5.44
N GLY A 384 -12.55 4.82 -4.82
CA GLY A 384 -11.76 4.13 -3.79
C GLY A 384 -12.59 3.80 -2.54
N LEU A 385 -13.55 4.66 -2.18
CA LEU A 385 -14.42 4.45 -1.02
C LEU A 385 -15.51 3.39 -1.26
N LEU A 386 -16.08 3.36 -2.46
CA LEU A 386 -17.23 2.53 -2.84
C LEU A 386 -16.83 1.59 -3.99
N PRO A 387 -16.01 0.54 -3.72
CA PRO A 387 -15.58 -0.37 -4.77
C PRO A 387 -16.75 -1.13 -5.38
N THR A 388 -16.56 -1.64 -6.59
CA THR A 388 -17.61 -2.19 -7.47
C THR A 388 -18.45 -3.30 -6.82
N ARG A 389 -17.92 -4.04 -5.84
CA ARG A 389 -18.57 -5.19 -5.19
C ARG A 389 -18.71 -4.99 -3.68
N THR A 390 -19.70 -4.21 -3.29
CA THR A 390 -20.00 -3.93 -1.89
C THR A 390 -21.45 -4.28 -1.60
N ASP A 391 -21.74 -4.94 -0.48
CA ASP A 391 -23.13 -5.18 -0.07
C ASP A 391 -23.78 -3.88 0.42
N HIS A 392 -25.11 -3.79 0.35
CA HIS A 392 -25.86 -2.58 0.71
C HIS A 392 -25.66 -2.12 2.16
N GLU A 393 -25.41 -3.03 3.11
CA GLU A 393 -25.17 -2.64 4.50
C GLU A 393 -23.81 -1.94 4.64
N THR A 394 -22.80 -2.49 3.97
CA THR A 394 -21.46 -1.91 3.90
C THR A 394 -21.47 -0.56 3.17
N GLU A 395 -22.17 -0.45 2.02
CA GLU A 395 -22.34 0.83 1.31
C GLU A 395 -22.94 1.91 2.22
N ALA A 396 -23.97 1.55 2.98
CA ALA A 396 -24.59 2.45 3.94
C ALA A 396 -23.64 2.92 5.06
N LYS A 397 -22.75 2.05 5.55
CA LYS A 397 -21.70 2.42 6.51
C LYS A 397 -20.72 3.41 5.87
N LEU A 398 -20.29 3.14 4.63
CA LEU A 398 -19.36 3.98 3.89
C LEU A 398 -19.94 5.36 3.54
N ILE A 399 -21.23 5.44 3.19
CA ILE A 399 -21.91 6.72 2.94
C ILE A 399 -22.01 7.56 4.22
N ARG A 400 -22.25 6.92 5.38
CA ARG A 400 -22.18 7.62 6.67
C ARG A 400 -20.77 8.13 6.97
N LEU A 401 -19.75 7.33 6.68
CA LEU A 401 -18.35 7.72 6.85
C LEU A 401 -17.99 8.92 5.97
N LEU A 402 -18.41 8.92 4.70
CA LEU A 402 -18.29 10.05 3.78
C LEU A 402 -18.99 11.29 4.32
N ALA A 403 -20.22 11.15 4.82
CA ALA A 403 -20.96 12.26 5.42
C ALA A 403 -20.22 12.86 6.63
N THR A 404 -19.62 12.02 7.48
CA THR A 404 -18.76 12.46 8.59
C THR A 404 -17.53 13.21 8.06
N LEU A 405 -16.83 12.67 7.05
CA LEU A 405 -15.68 13.34 6.42
C LEU A 405 -16.06 14.73 5.90
N LEU A 406 -17.14 14.83 5.12
CA LEU A 406 -17.63 16.10 4.58
C LEU A 406 -17.98 17.09 5.71
N SER A 407 -18.63 16.61 6.77
CA SER A 407 -18.98 17.42 7.94
C SER A 407 -17.73 18.02 8.61
N VAL A 408 -16.69 17.21 8.79
CA VAL A 408 -15.43 17.62 9.43
C VAL A 408 -14.60 18.53 8.53
N VAL A 409 -14.47 18.18 7.25
CA VAL A 409 -13.60 18.91 6.32
C VAL A 409 -14.22 20.24 5.90
N LEU A 410 -15.53 20.31 5.70
CA LEU A 410 -16.18 21.50 5.13
C LEU A 410 -16.80 22.43 6.18
N PHE A 411 -17.23 21.93 7.33
CA PHE A 411 -18.09 22.70 8.25
C PHE A 411 -17.51 22.93 9.65
N HIS A 412 -16.32 22.43 9.98
CA HIS A 412 -15.78 22.43 11.36
C HIS A 412 -14.51 23.26 11.59
N SER A 413 -14.09 24.12 10.67
CA SER A 413 -12.81 24.82 10.75
C SER A 413 -12.95 26.35 10.80
N LYS A 414 -12.94 26.95 12.00
CA LYS A 414 -12.79 28.41 12.24
C LYS A 414 -13.75 29.30 11.42
N PRO A 415 -13.79 30.63 11.61
CA PRO A 415 -14.57 31.51 10.73
C PRO A 415 -13.82 31.72 9.41
N GLU A 416 -13.55 30.64 8.67
CA GLU A 416 -13.27 30.77 7.24
C GLU A 416 -14.57 31.18 6.53
N PRO A 417 -14.49 31.95 5.43
CA PRO A 417 -15.67 32.26 4.64
C PRO A 417 -16.36 30.96 4.27
N GLU A 418 -17.68 30.92 4.42
CA GLU A 418 -18.45 29.75 4.01
C GLU A 418 -18.05 29.32 2.60
N PRO A 419 -17.98 28.01 2.33
CA PRO A 419 -17.70 27.53 0.98
C PRO A 419 -18.68 28.18 -0.01
N ASP A 420 -18.14 28.65 -1.13
CA ASP A 420 -18.91 29.26 -2.19
C ASP A 420 -20.08 28.33 -2.62
N GLU A 421 -21.25 28.90 -2.90
CA GLU A 421 -22.44 28.15 -3.32
C GLU A 421 -22.19 27.31 -4.59
N HIS A 422 -21.36 27.80 -5.52
CA HIS A 422 -20.93 27.02 -6.68
C HIS A 422 -20.13 25.78 -6.26
N PHE A 423 -19.23 25.89 -5.28
CA PHE A 423 -18.50 24.74 -4.74
C PHE A 423 -19.45 23.74 -4.03
N LYS A 424 -20.37 24.22 -3.19
CA LYS A 424 -21.40 23.36 -2.56
C LYS A 424 -22.22 22.61 -3.61
N ARG A 425 -22.69 23.32 -4.65
CA ARG A 425 -23.44 22.73 -5.77
C ARG A 425 -22.62 21.70 -6.53
N HIS A 426 -21.35 21.99 -6.81
CA HIS A 426 -20.44 21.06 -7.48
C HIS A 426 -20.28 19.75 -6.70
N LEU A 427 -20.04 19.84 -5.39
CA LEU A 427 -19.95 18.67 -4.52
C LEU A 427 -21.23 17.83 -4.56
N SER A 428 -22.39 18.47 -4.43
CA SER A 428 -23.69 17.79 -4.46
C SER A 428 -23.89 17.03 -5.77
N VAL A 429 -23.60 17.67 -6.91
CA VAL A 429 -23.75 17.02 -8.23
C VAL A 429 -22.84 15.80 -8.36
N VAL A 430 -21.56 15.91 -7.99
CA VAL A 430 -20.61 14.80 -8.15
C VAL A 430 -20.95 13.64 -7.20
N ILE A 431 -21.21 13.94 -5.91
CA ILE A 431 -21.51 12.91 -4.91
C ILE A 431 -22.81 12.20 -5.23
N LEU A 432 -23.91 12.94 -5.46
CA LEU A 432 -25.21 12.33 -5.75
C LEU A 432 -25.18 11.52 -7.04
N ARG A 433 -24.51 12.02 -8.08
CA ARG A 433 -24.36 11.27 -9.34
C ARG A 433 -23.64 9.96 -9.11
N PHE A 434 -22.48 10.00 -8.44
CA PHE A 434 -21.67 8.80 -8.22
C PHE A 434 -22.37 7.78 -7.33
N THR A 435 -22.95 8.22 -6.20
CA THR A 435 -23.62 7.30 -5.28
C THR A 435 -24.90 6.71 -5.89
N THR A 436 -25.67 7.50 -6.64
CA THR A 436 -26.84 6.98 -7.37
C THR A 436 -26.43 6.04 -8.49
N PHE A 437 -25.38 6.36 -9.26
CA PHE A 437 -24.81 5.46 -10.27
C PHE A 437 -24.45 4.10 -9.67
N LYS A 438 -23.76 4.11 -8.52
CA LYS A 438 -23.33 2.89 -7.83
C LYS A 438 -24.51 2.05 -7.35
N ILE A 439 -25.53 2.69 -6.75
CA ILE A 439 -26.72 1.99 -6.23
C ILE A 439 -27.59 1.43 -7.36
N LEU A 440 -27.60 2.06 -8.53
CA LEU A 440 -28.26 1.54 -9.73
C LEU A 440 -27.48 0.38 -10.39
N ASP A 441 -26.32 0.02 -9.83
CA ASP A 441 -25.42 -1.04 -10.32
C ASP A 441 -25.05 -0.87 -11.80
N ILE A 442 -24.83 0.38 -12.22
CA ILE A 442 -24.34 0.69 -13.58
C ILE A 442 -22.86 0.33 -13.66
N THR A 443 -22.43 -0.26 -14.76
CA THR A 443 -21.07 -0.72 -14.96
C THR A 443 -20.11 0.45 -15.13
N HIS A 444 -19.07 0.52 -14.28
CA HIS A 444 -18.02 1.51 -14.45
C HIS A 444 -17.18 1.22 -15.70
N THR A 445 -16.97 2.26 -16.51
CA THR A 445 -16.09 2.28 -17.68
C THR A 445 -14.89 3.21 -17.47
N CYS A 446 -14.57 3.52 -16.21
CA CYS A 446 -13.54 4.49 -15.87
C CYS A 446 -12.12 3.96 -16.16
N SER A 447 -11.27 4.80 -16.74
CA SER A 447 -9.87 4.45 -17.09
C SER A 447 -8.97 4.18 -15.89
N HIS A 448 -9.37 4.63 -14.70
CA HIS A 448 -8.65 4.42 -13.44
C HIS A 448 -9.03 3.12 -12.73
N GLU A 449 -10.03 2.37 -13.22
CA GLU A 449 -10.25 1.01 -12.74
C GLU A 449 -9.14 0.11 -13.30
N TYR A 450 -8.78 -0.96 -12.58
CA TYR A 450 -7.65 -1.87 -12.90
C TYR A 450 -7.69 -2.52 -14.30
N ARG A 451 -8.71 -2.21 -15.11
CA ARG A 451 -8.96 -2.73 -16.44
C ARG A 451 -9.00 -1.59 -17.47
N LYS A 452 -8.13 -1.67 -18.47
CA LYS A 452 -8.25 -0.86 -19.70
C LYS A 452 -9.39 -1.42 -20.54
N ILE A 453 -10.55 -0.77 -20.51
CA ILE A 453 -11.71 -1.11 -21.34
C ILE A 453 -11.53 -0.41 -22.69
N LYS A 454 -11.77 -1.12 -23.79
CA LYS A 454 -11.62 -0.54 -25.13
C LYS A 454 -12.81 0.39 -25.44
N PRO A 455 -12.64 1.44 -26.25
CA PRO A 455 -13.73 2.36 -26.58
C PRO A 455 -14.99 1.65 -27.11
N GLU A 456 -14.83 0.60 -27.92
CA GLU A 456 -15.98 -0.15 -28.47
C GLU A 456 -16.75 -0.90 -27.37
N GLU A 457 -16.05 -1.43 -26.36
CA GLU A 457 -16.66 -2.09 -25.19
C GLU A 457 -17.34 -1.06 -24.28
N ILE A 458 -16.83 0.18 -24.20
CA ILE A 458 -17.51 1.28 -23.49
C ILE A 458 -18.83 1.62 -24.17
N GLU A 459 -18.83 1.77 -25.51
CA GLU A 459 -20.04 2.06 -26.28
C GLU A 459 -21.10 0.95 -26.14
N GLU A 460 -20.68 -0.32 -26.18
CA GLU A 460 -21.55 -1.48 -25.98
C GLU A 460 -22.19 -1.45 -24.58
N ILE A 461 -21.39 -1.31 -23.53
CA ILE A 461 -21.89 -1.21 -22.14
C ILE A 461 -22.88 -0.04 -21.99
N GLN A 462 -22.56 1.12 -22.55
CA GLN A 462 -23.43 2.30 -22.47
C GLN A 462 -24.76 2.11 -23.23
N ASP A 463 -24.78 1.43 -24.38
CA ASP A 463 -26.02 1.15 -25.11
C ASP A 463 -26.88 0.10 -24.42
N GLU A 464 -26.25 -0.93 -23.84
CA GLU A 464 -26.91 -1.96 -23.04
C GLU A 464 -27.57 -1.37 -21.78
N GLU A 465 -26.85 -0.50 -21.07
CA GLU A 465 -27.29 0.10 -19.81
C GLU A 465 -28.00 1.46 -19.98
N LYS A 466 -28.33 1.87 -21.21
CA LYS A 466 -28.90 3.19 -21.52
C LYS A 466 -30.14 3.55 -20.70
N LEU A 467 -30.97 2.58 -20.34
CA LEU A 467 -32.16 2.79 -19.51
C LEU A 467 -31.78 3.12 -18.06
N SER A 468 -30.79 2.42 -17.50
CA SER A 468 -30.28 2.72 -16.16
C SER A 468 -29.54 4.06 -16.14
N ILE A 469 -28.80 4.41 -17.20
CA ILE A 469 -28.20 5.74 -17.37
C ILE A 469 -29.27 6.82 -17.47
N PHE A 470 -30.38 6.58 -18.19
CA PHE A 470 -31.51 7.51 -18.23
C PHE A 470 -32.13 7.71 -16.83
N ASP A 471 -32.31 6.63 -16.07
CA ASP A 471 -32.82 6.71 -14.70
C ASP A 471 -31.88 7.47 -13.76
N LEU A 472 -30.57 7.30 -13.90
CA LEU A 472 -29.58 8.09 -13.18
C LEU A 472 -29.78 9.58 -13.41
N GLU A 473 -29.97 10.02 -14.66
CA GLU A 473 -30.13 11.44 -14.97
C GLU A 473 -31.44 12.02 -14.41
N ARG A 474 -32.52 11.24 -14.50
CA ARG A 474 -33.82 11.62 -13.93
C ARG A 474 -33.74 11.76 -12.41
N LEU A 475 -33.18 10.76 -11.73
CA LEU A 475 -33.04 10.75 -10.28
C LEU A 475 -32.11 11.87 -9.80
N LEU A 476 -31.00 12.11 -10.50
CA LEU A 476 -30.07 13.19 -10.18
C LEU A 476 -30.75 14.56 -10.24
N ALA A 477 -31.55 14.83 -11.27
CA ALA A 477 -32.31 16.07 -11.39
C ALA A 477 -33.28 16.25 -10.20
N GLN A 478 -34.03 15.19 -9.86
CA GLN A 478 -34.94 15.18 -8.71
C GLN A 478 -34.20 15.43 -7.40
N PHE A 479 -33.08 14.73 -7.15
CA PHE A 479 -32.35 14.85 -5.89
C PHE A 479 -31.70 16.22 -5.69
N LEU A 480 -31.23 16.85 -6.76
CA LEU A 480 -30.70 18.21 -6.70
C LEU A 480 -31.80 19.24 -6.39
N GLU A 481 -32.99 19.10 -6.99
CA GLU A 481 -34.14 19.94 -6.69
C GLU A 481 -34.60 19.75 -5.23
N GLU A 482 -34.71 18.51 -4.77
CA GLU A 482 -35.07 18.20 -3.37
C GLU A 482 -34.07 18.79 -2.38
N LEU A 483 -32.76 18.67 -2.66
CA LEU A 483 -31.72 19.24 -1.83
C LEU A 483 -31.87 20.76 -1.69
N ASP A 484 -32.12 21.46 -2.80
CA ASP A 484 -32.34 22.90 -2.84
C ASP A 484 -33.64 23.31 -2.10
N VAL A 485 -34.75 22.60 -2.34
CA VAL A 485 -36.06 22.88 -1.73
C VAL A 485 -36.04 22.69 -0.21
N HIS A 486 -35.36 21.65 0.29
CA HIS A 486 -35.31 21.36 1.71
C HIS A 486 -34.23 22.14 2.48
N GLY A 487 -33.29 22.79 1.77
CA GLY A 487 -32.20 23.54 2.40
C GLY A 487 -31.33 22.69 3.33
N LEU A 488 -31.23 21.38 3.06
CA LEU A 488 -30.44 20.46 3.87
C LEU A 488 -28.98 20.53 3.48
N GLN A 489 -28.08 20.33 4.45
CA GLN A 489 -26.68 20.12 4.14
C GLN A 489 -26.49 18.73 3.50
N LEU A 490 -25.62 18.65 2.49
CA LEU A 490 -25.35 17.43 1.73
C LEU A 490 -25.10 16.20 2.62
N PRO A 491 -24.29 16.25 3.71
CA PRO A 491 -24.08 15.09 4.60
C PRO A 491 -25.37 14.55 5.24
N SER A 492 -26.27 15.44 5.68
CA SER A 492 -27.56 15.06 6.27
C SER A 492 -28.53 14.55 5.20
N TYR A 493 -28.47 15.10 3.99
CA TYR A 493 -29.31 14.66 2.87
C TYR A 493 -28.97 13.25 2.40
N ILE A 494 -27.68 12.94 2.15
CA ILE A 494 -27.24 11.63 1.64
C ILE A 494 -27.42 10.50 2.67
N THR A 495 -27.37 10.80 3.96
CA THR A 495 -27.61 9.79 5.00
C THR A 495 -29.08 9.59 5.33
N GLY A 496 -29.95 10.51 4.89
CA GLY A 496 -31.37 10.58 5.22
C GLY A 496 -32.31 10.48 4.02
N LEU A 497 -32.72 11.62 3.47
CA LEU A 497 -33.78 11.70 2.46
C LEU A 497 -33.43 11.00 1.15
N TRP A 498 -32.24 11.25 0.60
CA TRP A 498 -31.76 10.57 -0.61
C TRP A 498 -31.82 9.05 -0.48
N ARG A 499 -31.33 8.52 0.64
CA ARG A 499 -31.29 7.07 0.87
C ARG A 499 -32.68 6.46 0.89
N ARG A 500 -33.63 7.07 1.61
CA ARG A 500 -35.03 6.61 1.64
C ARG A 500 -35.66 6.63 0.24
N ASN A 501 -35.35 7.65 -0.55
CA ASN A 501 -35.86 7.77 -1.91
C ASN A 501 -35.26 6.70 -2.83
N MET A 502 -33.96 6.40 -2.69
CA MET A 502 -33.31 5.29 -3.40
C MET A 502 -33.88 3.93 -2.99
N ASP A 503 -34.06 3.68 -1.69
CA ASP A 503 -34.67 2.43 -1.19
C ASP A 503 -36.10 2.25 -1.73
N SER A 504 -36.88 3.33 -1.78
CA SER A 504 -38.23 3.34 -2.37
C SER A 504 -38.20 3.10 -3.88
N PHE A 505 -37.22 3.67 -4.59
CA PHE A 505 -37.07 3.48 -6.04
C PHE A 505 -36.71 2.03 -6.37
N LEU A 506 -35.75 1.45 -5.64
CA LEU A 506 -35.32 0.06 -5.83
C LEU A 506 -36.38 -0.96 -5.41
N SER A 507 -37.22 -0.62 -4.43
CA SER A 507 -38.33 -1.48 -3.98
C SER A 507 -39.54 -1.43 -4.90
N ALA A 508 -39.69 -0.38 -5.71
CA ALA A 508 -40.80 -0.26 -6.64
C ALA A 508 -40.60 -1.24 -7.80
N PRO A 509 -41.57 -2.14 -8.10
CA PRO A 509 -41.49 -3.00 -9.27
C PRO A 509 -41.38 -2.11 -10.50
N ARG A 510 -40.27 -2.22 -11.24
CA ARG A 510 -40.09 -1.49 -12.49
C ARG A 510 -41.08 -2.12 -13.49
N PRO A 511 -42.14 -1.41 -13.91
CA PRO A 511 -43.02 -1.97 -14.92
C PRO A 511 -42.19 -2.07 -16.20
N HIS A 512 -41.92 -3.30 -16.66
CA HIS A 512 -41.23 -3.49 -17.93
C HIS A 512 -42.02 -2.77 -19.02
N SER A 513 -41.34 -1.91 -19.77
CA SER A 513 -42.00 -1.25 -20.89
C SER A 513 -42.43 -2.30 -21.91
N VAL A 514 -43.55 -2.07 -22.62
CA VAL A 514 -43.99 -2.99 -23.69
C VAL A 514 -42.86 -3.23 -24.70
N LYS A 515 -42.01 -2.21 -24.92
CA LYS A 515 -40.83 -2.30 -25.79
C LYS A 515 -39.74 -3.22 -25.22
N GLU A 516 -39.43 -3.15 -23.92
CA GLU A 516 -38.49 -4.08 -23.26
C GLU A 516 -39.00 -5.52 -23.31
N ILE A 517 -40.28 -5.73 -22.98
CA ILE A 517 -40.89 -7.06 -23.06
C ILE A 517 -40.79 -7.57 -24.50
N THR A 518 -41.07 -6.73 -25.49
CA THR A 518 -40.97 -7.10 -26.91
C THR A 518 -39.53 -7.45 -27.31
N GLN A 519 -38.52 -6.67 -26.91
CA GLN A 519 -37.11 -6.97 -27.18
C GLN A 519 -36.63 -8.26 -26.51
N ILE A 520 -37.04 -8.50 -25.27
CA ILE A 520 -36.72 -9.75 -24.55
C ILE A 520 -37.33 -10.94 -25.29
N LEU A 521 -38.59 -10.84 -25.73
CA LEU A 521 -39.24 -11.89 -26.51
C LEU A 521 -38.59 -12.10 -27.89
N GLU A 522 -38.18 -11.02 -28.57
CA GLU A 522 -37.49 -11.08 -29.86
C GLU A 522 -36.09 -11.71 -29.76
N SER A 523 -35.44 -11.61 -28.60
CA SER A 523 -34.16 -12.29 -28.32
C SER A 523 -34.31 -13.80 -28.05
N GLY A 524 -35.54 -14.33 -28.06
CA GLY A 524 -35.83 -15.75 -27.86
C GLY A 524 -35.93 -16.18 -26.39
N VAL A 525 -35.94 -15.23 -25.45
CA VAL A 525 -36.12 -15.50 -24.02
C VAL A 525 -37.60 -15.74 -23.72
N ILE A 526 -37.93 -16.93 -23.21
CA ILE A 526 -39.28 -17.27 -22.76
C ILE A 526 -39.44 -16.82 -21.30
N LEU A 527 -40.31 -15.83 -21.06
CA LEU A 527 -40.63 -15.35 -19.71
C LEU A 527 -41.62 -16.31 -19.03
N ASP A 528 -41.11 -17.34 -18.35
CA ASP A 528 -41.92 -18.22 -17.48
C ASP A 528 -42.47 -17.43 -16.29
N GLY A 529 -43.74 -17.03 -16.34
CA GLY A 529 -44.43 -16.39 -15.21
C GLY A 529 -45.41 -15.27 -15.56
N TYR A 530 -45.38 -14.72 -16.77
CA TYR A 530 -46.48 -13.91 -17.29
C TYR A 530 -47.57 -14.83 -17.85
N GLU A 531 -48.11 -15.72 -17.01
CA GLU A 531 -49.44 -16.24 -17.28
C GLU A 531 -50.37 -15.04 -17.35
N THR A 532 -50.74 -14.67 -18.57
CA THR A 532 -51.84 -13.79 -18.87
C THR A 532 -53.00 -14.23 -17.98
N ARG A 533 -53.27 -13.48 -16.90
CA ARG A 533 -54.61 -13.43 -16.31
C ARG A 533 -55.51 -12.83 -17.37
N GLY A 534 -55.81 -13.64 -18.38
CA GLY A 534 -56.83 -13.39 -19.37
C GLY A 534 -58.10 -13.19 -18.61
N ARG A 535 -58.49 -11.92 -18.46
CA ARG A 535 -59.88 -11.54 -18.26
C ARG A 535 -60.68 -12.31 -19.31
N LYS A 536 -61.39 -13.35 -18.86
CA LYS A 536 -62.57 -13.84 -19.58
C LYS A 536 -63.57 -12.69 -19.57
N PHE A 537 -63.52 -11.86 -20.61
CA PHE A 537 -64.64 -11.02 -20.98
C PHE A 537 -65.46 -11.76 -22.03
N SER A 538 -66.78 -11.67 -21.86
CA SER A 538 -67.87 -12.06 -22.75
C SER A 538 -68.16 -13.57 -22.85
N SER A 539 -69.41 -14.05 -22.90
CA SER A 539 -70.77 -13.56 -22.60
C SER A 539 -71.70 -14.66 -23.14
N SER A 540 -72.54 -15.27 -22.30
CA SER A 540 -73.82 -15.96 -22.57
C SER A 540 -74.16 -16.84 -21.38
#